data_AF-A0A1E8PR65-F1
#
_entry.id   AF-A0A1E8PR65-F1
#
_cell.length_a   1.000
_cell.length_b   1.000
_cell.length_c   1.000
_cell.angle_alpha   90.00
_cell.angle_beta   90.00
_cell.angle_gamma   90.00
#
_symmetry.space_group_name_H-M   'P 1'
#
loop_
_entity.id
_entity.type
_entity.pdbx_description
1 polymer ?
#
loop_
_entity_poly.entity_id
_entity_poly.type
_entity_poly.pdbx_seq_one_letter_code
_entity_poly.pdbx_strand_id
1 'polypeptide(L)'
;MYLNVTFDCPCGSNCDQKVEFNRLEESDKHVDEPPDYFQSATCDECDAEFEIRISGRQDTPEIRIDGATNVEFSETGADREWANIAQRLRADDDNDYRELSWVIRSTDQLNTFESIMADVVSLVRSSIKIKNMNTLYNMAYAQVVTGVEAYLSGLFINRVVNNPLLMRRLVETDDELGKKKYSLKDIFEQYDGLKLLVAEHLQNLIFHRLDKVKPMYKSVLDVDLGEIDWLFKAVILRHDCVHRNGVDPAGKPTGIGQQEVEELVRKSAKLISRIDQEIAKTLGDLEIDTTPQRFS
;
A
#
# COMPACT_ATOMS: atom_id res chain seq x y z
N MET A 1 14.97 -10.25 -5.10
CA MET A 1 15.50 -9.15 -4.27
C MET A 1 15.40 -7.88 -5.08
N TYR A 2 15.03 -6.75 -4.48
CA TYR A 2 15.07 -5.46 -5.17
C TYR A 2 16.25 -4.65 -4.69
N LEU A 3 16.92 -3.98 -5.64
CA LEU A 3 18.01 -3.06 -5.37
C LEU A 3 17.57 -1.68 -5.89
N ASN A 4 17.82 -0.63 -5.11
CA ASN A 4 17.74 0.72 -5.62
C ASN A 4 19.14 1.09 -6.12
N VAL A 5 19.24 1.38 -7.41
CA VAL A 5 20.51 1.68 -8.09
C VAL A 5 20.49 3.14 -8.48
N THR A 6 21.44 3.89 -7.93
CA THR A 6 21.63 5.31 -8.25
C THR A 6 22.89 5.47 -9.07
N PHE A 7 22.84 6.27 -10.13
CA PHE A 7 23.99 6.52 -10.99
C PHE A 7 23.93 7.91 -11.63
N ASP A 8 25.10 8.45 -11.97
CA ASP A 8 25.19 9.72 -12.69
C ASP A 8 25.20 9.48 -14.20
N CYS A 9 24.24 10.13 -14.87
CA CYS A 9 24.17 10.19 -16.32
C CYS A 9 25.21 11.18 -16.86
N PRO A 10 25.84 10.94 -18.02
CA PRO A 10 26.75 11.90 -18.66
C PRO A 10 26.17 13.29 -18.95
N CYS A 11 24.84 13.43 -18.99
CA CYS A 11 24.20 14.74 -19.11
C CYS A 11 24.28 15.60 -17.84
N GLY A 12 24.70 15.02 -16.71
CA GLY A 12 24.82 15.68 -15.40
C GLY A 12 23.67 15.39 -14.44
N SER A 13 22.66 14.63 -14.87
CA SER A 13 21.53 14.22 -14.03
C SER A 13 21.85 12.97 -13.22
N ASN A 14 21.30 12.90 -12.01
CA ASN A 14 21.34 11.71 -11.17
C ASN A 14 20.09 10.87 -11.43
N CYS A 15 20.29 9.60 -11.78
CA CYS A 15 19.23 8.64 -12.09
C CYS A 15 19.06 7.66 -10.91
N ASP A 16 17.82 7.33 -10.57
CA ASP A 16 17.47 6.27 -9.61
C ASP A 16 16.59 5.23 -10.32
N GLN A 17 17.04 3.98 -10.31
CA GLN A 17 16.32 2.86 -10.89
C GLN A 17 16.16 1.74 -9.86
N LYS A 18 14.90 1.33 -9.66
CA LYS A 18 14.61 0.08 -8.96
C LYS A 18 14.82 -1.11 -9.91
N VAL A 19 15.70 -2.02 -9.52
CA VAL A 19 16.02 -3.23 -10.28
C VAL A 19 15.66 -4.50 -9.54
N GLU A 20 15.26 -5.53 -10.29
CA GLU A 20 14.93 -6.84 -9.76
C GLU A 20 16.08 -7.81 -9.95
N PHE A 21 16.58 -8.37 -8.84
CA PHE A 21 17.56 -9.44 -8.83
C PHE A 21 16.88 -10.75 -8.41
N ASN A 22 16.59 -11.59 -9.40
CA ASN A 22 15.84 -12.84 -9.21
C ASN A 22 16.61 -13.86 -8.37
N ARG A 23 15.86 -14.76 -7.72
CA ARG A 23 16.42 -15.83 -6.90
C ARG A 23 17.04 -16.89 -7.82
N LEU A 24 18.31 -17.21 -7.60
CA LEU A 24 19.01 -18.31 -8.27
C LEU A 24 18.13 -19.58 -8.18
N GLU A 25 17.88 -20.23 -9.32
CA GLU A 25 17.17 -21.51 -9.33
C GLU A 25 18.03 -22.57 -8.62
N GLU A 26 17.44 -23.67 -8.14
CA GLU A 26 18.21 -24.69 -7.42
C GLU A 26 19.35 -25.31 -8.26
N SER A 27 19.21 -25.26 -9.59
CA SER A 27 20.25 -25.63 -10.55
C SER A 27 21.50 -24.75 -10.49
N ASP A 28 21.35 -23.50 -10.06
CA ASP A 28 22.40 -22.47 -10.13
C ASP A 28 23.23 -22.42 -8.84
N LYS A 29 22.79 -23.12 -7.79
CA LYS A 29 23.49 -23.20 -6.49
C LYS A 29 24.85 -23.91 -6.57
N HIS A 30 25.12 -24.63 -7.66
CA HIS A 30 26.35 -25.42 -7.88
C HIS A 30 27.20 -24.93 -9.05
N VAL A 31 26.91 -23.75 -9.60
CA VAL A 31 27.71 -23.13 -10.66
C VAL A 31 28.74 -22.20 -10.02
N ASP A 32 30.01 -22.35 -10.40
CA ASP A 32 31.12 -21.55 -9.83
C ASP A 32 30.94 -20.05 -10.11
N GLU A 33 30.36 -19.69 -11.25
CA GLU A 33 30.03 -18.31 -11.65
C GLU A 33 28.52 -18.21 -11.98
N PRO A 34 27.71 -17.53 -11.16
CA PRO A 34 26.29 -17.33 -11.45
C PRO A 34 26.08 -16.47 -12.71
N PRO A 35 24.95 -16.63 -13.43
CA PRO A 35 24.68 -15.89 -14.66
C PRO A 35 24.50 -14.39 -14.40
N ASP A 36 24.87 -13.57 -15.39
CA ASP A 36 24.57 -12.14 -15.40
C ASP A 36 23.08 -11.89 -15.70
N TYR A 37 22.51 -10.91 -15.03
CA TYR A 37 21.16 -10.41 -15.28
C TYR A 37 21.24 -8.98 -15.82
N PHE A 38 20.38 -8.67 -16.80
CA PHE A 38 20.39 -7.38 -17.47
C PHE A 38 19.02 -6.72 -17.36
N GLN A 39 19.00 -5.43 -17.06
CA GLN A 39 17.79 -4.61 -17.02
C GLN A 39 18.06 -3.25 -17.64
N SER A 40 17.08 -2.70 -18.36
CA SER A 40 17.18 -1.38 -18.97
C SER A 40 16.78 -0.26 -18.00
N ALA A 41 17.47 0.87 -18.06
CA ALA A 41 17.08 2.13 -17.42
C ALA A 41 17.14 3.27 -18.45
N THR A 42 16.34 4.31 -18.25
CA THR A 42 16.35 5.50 -19.11
C THR A 42 16.50 6.74 -18.24
N CYS A 43 17.33 7.69 -18.68
CA CYS A 43 17.45 8.98 -18.01
C CYS A 43 16.26 9.87 -18.36
N ASP A 44 15.50 10.32 -17.37
CA ASP A 44 14.31 11.17 -17.56
C ASP A 44 14.63 12.57 -18.14
N GLU A 45 15.89 13.02 -18.08
CA GLU A 45 16.28 14.37 -18.51
C GLU A 45 16.82 14.43 -19.94
N CYS A 46 17.50 13.37 -20.41
CA CYS A 46 18.12 13.35 -21.73
C CYS A 46 17.75 12.14 -22.59
N ASP A 47 16.79 11.32 -22.12
CA ASP A 47 16.30 10.11 -22.77
C ASP A 47 17.40 9.08 -23.12
N ALA A 48 18.57 9.17 -22.49
CA ALA A 48 19.64 8.22 -22.71
C ALA A 48 19.28 6.87 -22.10
N GLU A 49 19.42 5.80 -22.89
CA GLU A 49 19.21 4.43 -22.45
C GLU A 49 20.50 3.84 -21.85
N PHE A 50 20.35 3.14 -20.74
CA PHE A 50 21.40 2.46 -20.01
C PHE A 50 21.05 0.99 -19.82
N GLU A 51 22.05 0.13 -19.89
CA GLU A 51 21.92 -1.28 -19.54
C GLU A 51 22.59 -1.53 -18.19
N ILE A 52 21.80 -2.00 -17.23
CA ILE A 52 22.24 -2.36 -15.89
C ILE A 52 22.58 -3.84 -15.90
N ARG A 53 23.86 -4.17 -15.71
CA ARG A 53 24.35 -5.53 -15.50
C ARG A 53 24.45 -5.82 -14.01
N ILE A 54 23.78 -6.88 -13.57
CA ILE A 54 23.79 -7.39 -12.21
C ILE A 54 24.43 -8.77 -12.23
N SER A 55 25.51 -8.93 -11.46
CA SER A 55 26.28 -10.17 -11.38
C SER A 55 26.56 -10.56 -9.92
N GLY A 56 27.00 -11.79 -9.69
CA GLY A 56 27.34 -12.27 -8.35
C GLY A 56 26.19 -12.97 -7.62
N ARG A 57 26.29 -13.06 -6.29
CA ARG A 57 25.32 -13.76 -5.44
C ARG A 57 24.39 -12.76 -4.73
N GLN A 58 23.23 -13.21 -4.25
CA GLN A 58 22.25 -12.34 -3.58
C GLN A 58 22.80 -11.63 -2.33
N ASP A 59 23.77 -12.23 -1.65
CA ASP A 59 24.46 -11.67 -0.50
C ASP A 59 25.62 -10.73 -0.87
N THR A 60 26.13 -10.83 -2.11
CA THR A 60 27.22 -10.00 -2.64
C THR A 60 26.95 -9.62 -4.11
N PRO A 61 25.91 -8.81 -4.40
CA PRO A 61 25.64 -8.39 -5.77
C PRO A 61 26.68 -7.37 -6.22
N GLU A 62 27.09 -7.47 -7.48
CA GLU A 62 27.88 -6.46 -8.18
C GLU A 62 27.03 -5.85 -9.28
N ILE A 63 26.98 -4.52 -9.33
CA ILE A 63 26.22 -3.78 -10.34
C ILE A 63 27.18 -2.95 -11.19
N ARG A 64 26.98 -3.01 -12.50
CA ARG A 64 27.70 -2.19 -13.48
C ARG A 64 26.72 -1.59 -14.47
N ILE A 65 26.98 -0.34 -14.84
CA ILE A 65 26.21 0.38 -15.85
C ILE A 65 27.22 1.01 -16.80
N ASP A 66 27.26 0.53 -18.03
CA ASP A 66 28.19 1.04 -19.03
C ASP A 66 27.81 2.47 -19.42
N GLY A 67 28.79 3.38 -19.36
CA GLY A 67 28.60 4.80 -19.69
C GLY A 67 28.04 5.68 -18.56
N ALA A 68 27.76 5.11 -17.38
CA ALA A 68 27.41 5.87 -16.18
C ALA A 68 28.60 5.98 -15.20
N THR A 69 28.56 6.98 -14.33
CA THR A 69 29.54 7.16 -13.24
C THR A 69 28.85 7.15 -11.88
N ASN A 70 29.61 7.00 -10.79
CA ASN A 70 29.07 6.98 -9.42
C ASN A 70 27.91 6.00 -9.22
N VAL A 71 28.06 4.78 -9.75
CA VAL A 71 27.08 3.71 -9.56
C VAL A 71 27.13 3.27 -8.10
N GLU A 72 26.09 3.60 -7.38
CA GLU A 72 25.85 3.15 -6.02
C GLU A 72 24.57 2.32 -5.98
N PHE A 73 24.51 1.37 -5.06
CA PHE A 73 23.27 0.65 -4.84
C PHE A 73 23.06 0.43 -3.35
N SER A 74 21.79 0.44 -2.97
CA SER A 74 21.37 0.03 -1.65
C SER A 74 20.36 -1.09 -1.77
N GLU A 75 20.52 -2.09 -0.92
CA GLU A 75 19.41 -2.98 -0.61
C GLU A 75 18.34 -2.10 0.06
N THR A 76 17.10 -2.13 -0.42
CA THR A 76 16.06 -1.34 0.24
C THR A 76 15.90 -1.87 1.68
N GLY A 77 16.41 -1.14 2.67
CA GLY A 77 16.58 -1.61 4.06
C GLY A 77 15.28 -2.09 4.73
N ALA A 78 14.13 -1.66 4.23
CA ALA A 78 12.83 -2.20 4.63
C ALA A 78 12.72 -3.71 4.36
N ASP A 79 13.24 -4.21 3.24
CA ASP A 79 13.14 -5.64 2.91
C ASP A 79 14.02 -6.50 3.81
N ARG A 80 15.16 -6.00 4.32
CA ARG A 80 15.95 -6.73 5.33
C ARG A 80 15.27 -6.76 6.69
N GLU A 81 14.70 -5.64 7.15
CA GLU A 81 13.96 -5.59 8.41
C GLU A 81 12.79 -6.59 8.38
N TRP A 82 11.98 -6.55 7.32
CA TRP A 82 10.82 -7.43 7.15
C TRP A 82 11.18 -8.88 6.80
N ALA A 83 12.19 -9.13 5.97
CA ALA A 83 12.66 -10.49 5.69
C ALA A 83 13.26 -11.15 6.94
N ASN A 84 13.96 -10.39 7.80
CA ASN A 84 14.48 -10.91 9.06
C ASN A 84 13.34 -11.20 10.06
N ILE A 85 12.29 -10.39 10.09
CA ILE A 85 11.10 -10.65 10.90
C ILE A 85 10.33 -11.88 10.38
N ALA A 86 10.12 -11.99 9.06
CA ALA A 86 9.48 -13.14 8.41
C ALA A 86 10.28 -14.44 8.61
N GLN A 87 11.61 -14.37 8.52
CA GLN A 87 12.51 -15.51 8.77
C GLN A 87 12.45 -15.96 10.24
N ARG A 88 12.25 -15.04 11.19
CA ARG A 88 12.10 -15.35 12.62
C ARG A 88 10.75 -16.01 12.94
N LEU A 89 9.70 -15.76 12.15
CA LEU A 89 8.33 -16.18 12.47
C LEU A 89 7.81 -17.43 11.71
N ARG A 90 8.66 -18.10 10.91
CA ARG A 90 8.31 -19.33 10.17
C ARG A 90 6.97 -19.22 9.45
N ALA A 91 6.93 -18.40 8.41
CA ALA A 91 5.73 -18.32 7.61
C ALA A 91 5.82 -19.23 6.38
N ASP A 92 4.94 -20.22 6.37
CA ASP A 92 4.48 -20.85 5.14
C ASP A 92 3.69 -19.78 4.36
N ASP A 93 4.06 -19.60 3.09
CA ASP A 93 3.47 -18.72 2.05
C ASP A 93 4.13 -17.33 1.84
N ASP A 94 5.00 -17.27 0.82
CA ASP A 94 5.72 -16.07 0.35
C ASP A 94 4.77 -14.95 -0.18
N ASN A 95 3.49 -15.24 -0.45
CA ASN A 95 2.58 -14.30 -1.11
C ASN A 95 2.02 -13.22 -0.16
N ASP A 96 1.52 -13.61 1.02
CA ASP A 96 0.90 -12.68 1.97
C ASP A 96 1.90 -11.62 2.49
N TYR A 97 3.18 -12.00 2.63
CA TYR A 97 4.26 -11.08 3.03
C TYR A 97 4.61 -10.05 1.96
N ARG A 98 4.56 -10.43 0.68
CA ARG A 98 4.81 -9.50 -0.43
C ARG A 98 3.70 -8.46 -0.50
N GLU A 99 2.46 -8.87 -0.30
CA GLU A 99 1.31 -7.96 -0.23
C GLU A 99 1.45 -6.99 0.96
N LEU A 100 1.75 -7.50 2.15
CA LEU A 100 2.00 -6.69 3.35
C LEU A 100 3.12 -5.66 3.12
N SER A 101 4.27 -6.11 2.59
CA SER A 101 5.41 -5.23 2.31
C SER A 101 5.03 -4.12 1.34
N TRP A 102 4.29 -4.45 0.28
CA TRP A 102 3.83 -3.45 -0.68
C TRP A 102 2.89 -2.42 -0.05
N VAL A 103 1.89 -2.86 0.73
CA VAL A 103 0.94 -1.96 1.40
C VAL A 103 1.65 -1.04 2.41
N ILE A 104 2.59 -1.56 3.18
CA ILE A 104 3.36 -0.78 4.17
C ILE A 104 4.24 0.26 3.49
N ARG A 105 4.82 -0.05 2.32
CA ARG A 105 5.79 0.83 1.64
C ARG A 105 5.15 1.79 0.65
N SER A 106 3.99 1.44 0.11
CA SER A 106 3.32 2.26 -0.89
C SER A 106 3.00 3.63 -0.31
N THR A 107 3.28 4.67 -1.08
CA THR A 107 2.90 6.06 -0.82
C THR A 107 1.98 6.61 -1.92
N ASP A 108 1.58 5.73 -2.85
CA ASP A 108 0.87 6.08 -4.08
C ASP A 108 -0.66 5.92 -3.94
N GLN A 109 -1.16 5.74 -2.71
CA GLN A 109 -2.58 5.42 -2.47
C GLN A 109 -3.51 6.45 -3.10
N LEU A 110 -3.19 7.74 -3.02
CA LEU A 110 -3.99 8.80 -3.61
C LEU A 110 -4.01 8.70 -5.15
N ASN A 111 -2.84 8.64 -5.79
CA ASN A 111 -2.75 8.58 -7.25
C ASN A 111 -3.40 7.30 -7.79
N THR A 112 -3.18 6.16 -7.14
CA THR A 112 -3.84 4.90 -7.47
C THR A 112 -5.36 5.02 -7.38
N PHE A 113 -5.88 5.64 -6.31
CA PHE A 113 -7.32 5.90 -6.17
C PHE A 113 -7.84 6.81 -7.29
N GLU A 114 -7.16 7.94 -7.55
CA GLU A 114 -7.56 8.91 -8.57
C GLU A 114 -7.56 8.32 -9.98
N SER A 115 -6.54 7.53 -10.30
CA SER A 115 -6.43 6.78 -11.57
C SER A 115 -7.61 5.81 -11.74
N ILE A 116 -7.90 4.99 -10.73
CA ILE A 116 -9.04 4.06 -10.76
C ILE A 116 -10.37 4.82 -10.90
N MET A 117 -10.54 5.95 -10.20
CA MET A 117 -11.76 6.75 -10.31
C MET A 117 -11.93 7.35 -11.72
N ALA A 118 -10.83 7.82 -12.34
CA ALA A 118 -10.85 8.32 -13.70
C ALA A 118 -11.24 7.23 -14.70
N ASP A 119 -10.69 6.03 -14.55
CA ASP A 119 -11.03 4.87 -15.38
C ASP A 119 -12.51 4.47 -15.22
N VAL A 120 -13.01 4.42 -13.98
CA VAL A 120 -14.43 4.13 -13.70
C VAL A 120 -15.33 5.13 -14.40
N VAL A 121 -15.04 6.44 -14.27
CA VAL A 121 -15.83 7.49 -14.92
C VAL A 121 -15.77 7.38 -16.45
N SER A 122 -14.59 7.08 -17.00
CA SER A 122 -14.40 6.86 -18.44
C SER A 122 -15.25 5.68 -18.94
N LEU A 123 -15.22 4.55 -18.21
CA LEU A 123 -15.98 3.34 -18.54
C LEU A 123 -17.49 3.58 -18.53
N VAL A 124 -18.04 4.24 -17.50
CA VAL A 124 -19.51 4.45 -17.43
C VAL A 124 -20.01 5.51 -18.40
N ARG A 125 -19.15 6.40 -18.88
CA ARG A 125 -19.47 7.40 -19.92
C ARG A 125 -19.27 6.89 -21.34
N SER A 126 -18.54 5.79 -21.51
CA SER A 126 -18.25 5.23 -22.82
C SER A 126 -19.54 4.80 -23.53
N SER A 127 -19.68 5.15 -24.80
CA SER A 127 -20.86 4.85 -25.62
C SER A 127 -20.85 3.39 -26.13
N ILE A 128 -20.60 2.43 -25.23
CA ILE A 128 -20.57 1.02 -25.60
C ILE A 128 -22.02 0.52 -25.70
N LYS A 129 -22.40 -0.05 -26.84
CA LYS A 129 -23.70 -0.73 -27.02
C LYS A 129 -23.66 -2.10 -26.32
N ILE A 130 -23.57 -2.12 -24.99
CA ILE A 130 -23.68 -3.36 -24.21
C ILE A 130 -25.16 -3.65 -23.98
N LYS A 131 -25.62 -4.86 -24.33
CA LYS A 131 -27.01 -5.30 -24.05
C LYS A 131 -27.37 -5.30 -22.55
N ASN A 132 -26.38 -5.23 -21.65
CA ASN A 132 -26.52 -5.36 -20.20
C ASN A 132 -25.72 -4.27 -19.43
N MET A 133 -26.06 -2.99 -19.65
CA MET A 133 -25.40 -1.87 -18.96
C MET A 133 -25.45 -1.98 -17.42
N ASN A 134 -26.46 -2.66 -16.87
CA ASN A 134 -26.55 -2.90 -15.42
C ASN A 134 -25.35 -3.67 -14.86
N THR A 135 -24.80 -4.64 -15.61
CA THR A 135 -23.61 -5.38 -15.16
C THR A 135 -22.40 -4.45 -15.09
N LEU A 136 -22.23 -3.58 -16.09
CA LEU A 136 -21.17 -2.57 -16.09
C LEU A 136 -21.32 -1.64 -14.86
N TYR A 137 -22.52 -1.13 -14.59
CA TYR A 137 -22.74 -0.24 -13.46
C TYR A 137 -22.56 -0.93 -12.10
N ASN A 138 -22.99 -2.19 -11.95
CA ASN A 138 -22.73 -2.97 -10.73
C ASN A 138 -21.23 -3.13 -10.46
N MET A 139 -20.45 -3.45 -11.50
CA MET A 139 -19.00 -3.63 -11.37
C MET A 139 -18.30 -2.30 -11.14
N ALA A 140 -18.70 -1.25 -11.85
CA ALA A 140 -18.16 0.10 -11.65
C ALA A 140 -18.44 0.61 -10.23
N TYR A 141 -19.67 0.45 -9.73
CA TYR A 141 -20.05 0.83 -8.37
C TYR A 141 -19.22 0.07 -7.32
N ALA A 142 -19.08 -1.25 -7.49
CA ALA A 142 -18.25 -2.07 -6.62
C ALA A 142 -16.78 -1.60 -6.64
N GLN A 143 -16.25 -1.25 -7.80
CA GLN A 143 -14.87 -0.77 -7.95
C GLN A 143 -14.63 0.56 -7.23
N VAL A 144 -15.61 1.47 -7.22
CA VAL A 144 -15.50 2.72 -6.44
C VAL A 144 -15.37 2.44 -4.95
N VAL A 145 -16.19 1.54 -4.41
CA VAL A 145 -16.13 1.15 -2.99
C VAL A 145 -14.80 0.46 -2.68
N THR A 146 -14.35 -0.46 -3.53
CA THR A 146 -13.03 -1.12 -3.41
C THR A 146 -11.91 -0.09 -3.42
N GLY A 147 -11.94 0.91 -4.29
CA GLY A 147 -10.94 1.98 -4.33
C GLY A 147 -10.88 2.79 -3.04
N VAL A 148 -12.04 3.12 -2.45
CA VAL A 148 -12.08 3.78 -1.14
C VAL A 148 -11.51 2.90 -0.04
N GLU A 149 -11.88 1.62 -0.01
CA GLU A 149 -11.37 0.68 0.99
C GLU A 149 -9.86 0.51 0.89
N ALA A 150 -9.32 0.36 -0.33
CA ALA A 150 -7.90 0.23 -0.59
C ALA A 150 -7.11 1.49 -0.21
N TYR A 151 -7.67 2.68 -0.49
CA TYR A 151 -7.07 3.94 -0.05
C TYR A 151 -7.02 4.01 1.48
N LEU A 152 -8.16 3.75 2.16
CA LEU A 152 -8.25 3.85 3.61
C LEU A 152 -7.32 2.82 4.29
N SER A 153 -7.32 1.58 3.82
CA SER A 153 -6.46 0.53 4.38
C SER A 153 -4.99 0.84 4.16
N GLY A 154 -4.61 1.14 2.92
CA GLY A 154 -3.23 1.39 2.54
C GLY A 154 -2.65 2.60 3.27
N LEU A 155 -3.38 3.71 3.31
CA LEU A 155 -2.95 4.90 4.01
C LEU A 155 -2.80 4.64 5.52
N PHE A 156 -3.78 3.99 6.15
CA PHE A 156 -3.74 3.74 7.58
C PHE A 156 -2.57 2.80 7.95
N ILE A 157 -2.41 1.69 7.23
CA ILE A 157 -1.32 0.72 7.45
C ILE A 157 0.03 1.40 7.26
N ASN A 158 0.24 2.09 6.14
CA ASN A 158 1.49 2.81 5.85
C ASN A 158 1.81 3.80 6.99
N ARG A 159 0.86 4.61 7.42
CA ARG A 159 1.11 5.64 8.45
C ARG A 159 1.40 5.04 9.81
N VAL A 160 0.61 4.06 10.24
CA VAL A 160 0.75 3.48 11.58
C VAL A 160 2.02 2.64 11.69
N VAL A 161 2.27 1.75 10.73
CA VAL A 161 3.38 0.80 10.80
C VAL A 161 4.74 1.49 10.66
N ASN A 162 4.79 2.63 9.96
CA ASN A 162 6.02 3.40 9.78
C ASN A 162 6.22 4.53 10.83
N ASN A 163 5.34 4.66 11.83
CA ASN A 163 5.47 5.68 12.87
C ASN A 163 5.29 5.08 14.28
N PRO A 164 6.35 5.01 15.11
CA PRO A 164 6.29 4.42 16.44
C PRO A 164 5.24 5.05 17.38
N LEU A 165 4.98 6.35 17.27
CA LEU A 165 3.98 7.05 18.09
C LEU A 165 2.57 6.63 17.67
N LEU A 166 2.30 6.53 16.37
CA LEU A 166 1.01 6.07 15.85
C LEU A 166 0.78 4.59 16.15
N MET A 167 1.81 3.75 16.01
CA MET A 167 1.76 2.34 16.40
C MET A 167 1.43 2.18 17.88
N ARG A 168 2.06 2.97 18.76
CA ARG A 168 1.73 3.01 20.18
C ARG A 168 0.27 3.41 20.41
N ARG A 169 -0.19 4.50 19.79
CA ARG A 169 -1.60 4.94 19.89
C ARG A 169 -2.57 3.84 19.45
N LEU A 170 -2.27 3.12 18.36
CA LEU A 170 -3.08 1.98 17.92
C LEU A 170 -3.12 0.90 18.99
N VAL A 171 -1.98 0.45 19.49
CA VAL A 171 -1.91 -0.61 20.52
C VAL A 171 -2.66 -0.22 21.80
N GLU A 172 -2.63 1.06 22.18
CA GLU A 172 -3.31 1.58 23.36
C GLU A 172 -4.82 1.79 23.16
N THR A 173 -5.31 1.91 21.92
CA THR A 173 -6.72 2.25 21.62
C THR A 173 -7.51 1.15 20.91
N ASP A 174 -6.84 0.15 20.33
CA ASP A 174 -7.49 -0.98 19.67
C ASP A 174 -7.89 -2.06 20.69
N ASP A 175 -9.20 -2.32 20.78
CA ASP A 175 -9.78 -3.29 21.72
C ASP A 175 -9.33 -4.74 21.49
N GLU A 176 -8.97 -5.12 20.26
CA GLU A 176 -8.55 -6.48 19.93
C GLU A 176 -7.08 -6.69 20.30
N LEU A 177 -6.22 -5.70 20.07
CA LEU A 177 -4.83 -5.69 20.53
C LEU A 177 -4.73 -5.60 22.06
N GLY A 178 -5.53 -4.74 22.69
CA GLY A 178 -5.53 -4.56 24.15
C GLY A 178 -5.96 -5.79 24.95
N LYS A 179 -6.63 -6.76 24.31
CA LYS A 179 -7.01 -8.04 24.94
C LYS A 179 -5.88 -9.07 24.97
N LYS A 180 -4.81 -8.88 24.19
CA LYS A 180 -3.67 -9.81 24.18
C LYS A 180 -2.93 -9.73 25.53
N LYS A 181 -2.65 -10.90 26.13
CA LYS A 181 -1.94 -11.02 27.42
C LYS A 181 -0.59 -11.69 27.21
N TYR A 182 0.45 -11.07 27.77
CA TYR A 182 1.82 -11.56 27.68
C TYR A 182 2.43 -11.67 29.08
N SER A 183 3.30 -12.65 29.28
CA SER A 183 4.10 -12.76 30.51
C SER A 183 5.38 -11.91 30.38
N LEU A 184 6.04 -11.60 31.50
CA LEU A 184 7.25 -10.77 31.49
C LEU A 184 8.38 -11.35 30.63
N LYS A 185 8.49 -12.69 30.54
CA LYS A 185 9.49 -13.36 29.70
C LYS A 185 9.23 -13.19 28.19
N ASP A 186 8.00 -12.90 27.80
CA ASP A 186 7.62 -12.76 26.39
C ASP A 186 7.89 -11.33 25.88
N ILE A 187 8.15 -10.36 26.78
CA ILE A 187 8.23 -8.93 26.43
C ILE A 187 9.21 -8.64 25.31
N PHE A 188 10.44 -9.18 25.38
CA PHE A 188 11.45 -8.90 24.36
C PHE A 188 11.08 -9.50 23.00
N GLU A 189 10.54 -10.72 22.99
CA GLU A 189 10.07 -11.37 21.76
C GLU A 189 8.90 -10.61 21.13
N GLN A 190 7.92 -10.21 21.95
CA GLN A 190 6.75 -9.47 21.47
C GLN A 190 7.11 -8.05 21.02
N TYR A 191 8.08 -7.41 21.66
CA TYR A 191 8.58 -6.10 21.25
C TYR A 191 9.26 -6.17 19.88
N ASP A 192 10.15 -7.16 19.70
CA ASP A 192 10.83 -7.40 18.42
C ASP A 192 9.84 -7.71 17.28
N GLY A 193 8.74 -8.42 17.59
CA GLY A 193 7.70 -8.80 16.63
C GLY A 193 6.52 -7.84 16.49
N LEU A 194 6.48 -6.75 17.28
CA LEU A 194 5.29 -5.91 17.41
C LEU A 194 4.84 -5.29 16.09
N LYS A 195 5.82 -4.86 15.28
CA LYS A 195 5.58 -4.19 13.99
C LYS A 195 4.83 -5.12 13.02
N LEU A 196 5.22 -6.39 12.94
CA LEU A 196 4.54 -7.37 12.10
C LEU A 196 3.18 -7.76 12.68
N LEU A 197 3.09 -7.96 13.99
CA LEU A 197 1.81 -8.25 14.64
C LEU A 197 0.77 -7.16 14.37
N VAL A 198 1.19 -5.89 14.38
CA VAL A 198 0.33 -4.75 14.03
C VAL A 198 -0.02 -4.76 12.54
N ALA A 199 0.95 -4.98 11.66
CA ALA A 199 0.71 -5.03 10.22
C ALA A 199 -0.27 -6.14 9.84
N GLU A 200 -0.10 -7.36 10.37
CA GLU A 200 -1.00 -8.49 10.18
C GLU A 200 -2.39 -8.21 10.77
N HIS A 201 -2.46 -7.60 11.96
CA HIS A 201 -3.74 -7.20 12.57
C HIS A 201 -4.51 -6.23 11.66
N LEU A 202 -3.83 -5.24 11.10
CA LEU A 202 -4.44 -4.24 10.23
C LEU A 202 -4.78 -4.79 8.84
N GLN A 203 -3.98 -5.69 8.27
CA GLN A 203 -4.33 -6.33 6.99
C GLN A 203 -5.58 -7.22 7.13
N ASN A 204 -5.70 -7.93 8.25
CA ASN A 204 -6.88 -8.72 8.57
C ASN A 204 -8.09 -7.85 8.98
N LEU A 205 -7.87 -6.57 9.30
CA LEU A 205 -8.96 -5.65 9.55
C LEU A 205 -9.73 -5.43 8.25
N ILE A 206 -11.00 -5.82 8.31
CA ILE A 206 -11.89 -5.69 7.18
C ILE A 206 -12.31 -4.21 7.04
N PHE A 207 -11.66 -3.44 6.16
CA PHE A 207 -11.91 -1.99 6.00
C PHE A 207 -13.30 -1.63 5.46
N HIS A 208 -14.10 -2.60 5.02
CA HIS A 208 -15.54 -2.37 4.77
C HIS A 208 -16.36 -2.22 6.07
N ARG A 209 -15.79 -2.52 7.24
CA ARG A 209 -16.36 -2.24 8.56
C ARG A 209 -16.09 -0.80 8.99
N LEU A 210 -16.79 0.13 8.35
CA LEU A 210 -16.67 1.56 8.61
C LEU A 210 -17.00 1.95 10.06
N ASP A 211 -17.75 1.10 10.78
CA ASP A 211 -18.02 1.21 12.21
C ASP A 211 -16.75 1.09 13.06
N LYS A 212 -15.76 0.32 12.60
CA LYS A 212 -14.43 0.23 13.20
C LYS A 212 -13.44 1.26 12.61
N VAL A 213 -13.46 1.44 11.29
CA VAL A 213 -12.48 2.32 10.61
C VAL A 213 -12.63 3.77 11.05
N LYS A 214 -13.86 4.30 11.16
CA LYS A 214 -14.09 5.69 11.56
C LYS A 214 -13.49 6.04 12.94
N PRO A 215 -13.77 5.31 14.03
CA PRO A 215 -13.16 5.63 15.32
C PRO A 215 -11.64 5.43 15.32
N MET A 216 -11.11 4.44 14.58
CA MET A 216 -9.65 4.23 14.48
C MET A 216 -8.93 5.39 13.82
N TYR A 217 -9.48 5.92 12.71
CA TYR A 217 -8.94 7.13 12.07
C TYR A 217 -8.86 8.30 13.03
N LYS A 218 -9.90 8.45 13.87
CA LYS A 218 -9.94 9.53 14.86
C LYS A 218 -8.99 9.31 16.03
N SER A 219 -8.92 8.11 16.60
CA SER A 219 -8.10 7.83 17.79
C SER A 219 -6.61 7.73 17.49
N VAL A 220 -6.25 7.23 16.30
CA VAL A 220 -4.84 6.97 15.94
C VAL A 220 -4.26 8.12 15.13
N LEU A 221 -4.90 8.49 14.02
CA LEU A 221 -4.40 9.50 13.07
C LEU A 221 -4.89 10.92 13.38
N ASP A 222 -5.80 11.09 14.36
CA ASP A 222 -6.50 12.34 14.66
C ASP A 222 -7.29 12.93 13.46
N VAL A 223 -7.67 12.09 12.51
CA VAL A 223 -8.44 12.48 11.33
C VAL A 223 -9.92 12.17 11.54
N ASP A 224 -10.78 13.17 11.35
CA ASP A 224 -12.23 12.98 11.45
C ASP A 224 -12.85 12.73 10.07
N LEU A 225 -13.26 11.48 9.84
CA LEU A 225 -13.97 11.10 8.61
C LEU A 225 -15.32 11.82 8.45
N GLY A 226 -15.85 12.47 9.49
CA GLY A 226 -17.09 13.25 9.43
C GLY A 226 -18.31 12.40 9.08
N GLU A 227 -19.30 13.00 8.41
CA GLU A 227 -20.55 12.34 8.02
C GLU A 227 -20.35 11.41 6.81
N ILE A 228 -20.23 10.11 7.08
CA ILE A 228 -20.00 9.05 6.09
C ILE A 228 -21.15 8.04 5.96
N ASP A 229 -22.36 8.39 6.42
CA ASP A 229 -23.57 7.55 6.29
C ASP A 229 -23.83 7.11 4.84
N TRP A 230 -23.46 7.95 3.87
CA TRP A 230 -23.54 7.63 2.45
C TRP A 230 -22.60 6.47 2.06
N LEU A 231 -21.43 6.36 2.69
CA LEU A 231 -20.44 5.31 2.42
C LEU A 231 -20.88 4.00 3.07
N PHE A 232 -21.49 4.02 4.26
CA PHE A 232 -22.15 2.84 4.84
C PHE A 232 -23.21 2.26 3.90
N LYS A 233 -24.07 3.13 3.33
CA LYS A 233 -25.06 2.73 2.34
C LYS A 233 -24.40 2.17 1.08
N ALA A 234 -23.30 2.76 0.63
CA ALA A 234 -22.56 2.28 -0.53
C ALA A 234 -21.94 0.90 -0.32
N VAL A 235 -21.40 0.61 0.87
CA VAL A 235 -20.88 -0.73 1.21
C VAL A 235 -21.98 -1.79 1.17
N ILE A 236 -23.17 -1.46 1.69
CA ILE A 236 -24.34 -2.36 1.62
C ILE A 236 -24.74 -2.61 0.16
N LEU A 237 -24.85 -1.54 -0.65
CA LEU A 237 -25.17 -1.68 -2.07
C LEU A 237 -24.11 -2.45 -2.85
N ARG A 238 -22.82 -2.29 -2.53
CA ARG A 238 -21.74 -3.08 -3.11
C ARG A 238 -21.93 -4.57 -2.86
N HIS A 239 -22.39 -4.95 -1.67
CA HIS A 239 -22.70 -6.35 -1.38
C HIS A 239 -23.79 -6.90 -2.31
N ASP A 240 -24.83 -6.10 -2.57
CA ASP A 240 -25.89 -6.45 -3.52
C ASP A 240 -25.36 -6.52 -4.97
N CYS A 241 -24.51 -5.57 -5.40
CA CYS A 241 -23.87 -5.59 -6.72
C CYS A 241 -23.07 -6.86 -6.98
N VAL A 242 -22.24 -7.27 -6.01
CA VAL A 242 -21.28 -8.36 -6.18
C VAL A 242 -21.91 -9.73 -5.90
N HIS A 243 -22.65 -9.87 -4.82
CA HIS A 243 -23.15 -11.17 -4.36
C HIS A 243 -24.59 -11.47 -4.77
N ARG A 244 -25.36 -10.45 -5.14
CA ARG A 244 -26.76 -10.58 -5.57
C ARG A 244 -27.01 -10.04 -6.98
N ASN A 245 -25.95 -9.83 -7.76
CA ASN A 245 -26.03 -9.36 -9.14
C ASN A 245 -26.88 -8.08 -9.32
N GLY A 246 -26.81 -7.17 -8.34
CA GLY A 246 -27.49 -5.88 -8.36
C GLY A 246 -28.98 -5.94 -8.01
N VAL A 247 -29.44 -6.99 -7.32
CA VAL A 247 -30.75 -7.00 -6.65
C VAL A 247 -30.61 -7.06 -5.12
N ASP A 248 -31.57 -6.47 -4.43
CA ASP A 248 -31.65 -6.49 -2.96
C ASP A 248 -32.17 -7.85 -2.43
N PRO A 249 -32.22 -8.08 -1.10
CA PRO A 249 -32.79 -9.31 -0.52
C PRO A 249 -34.24 -9.63 -0.93
N ALA A 250 -35.01 -8.61 -1.36
CA ALA A 250 -36.38 -8.77 -1.81
C ALA A 250 -36.47 -9.04 -3.33
N GLY A 251 -35.33 -9.13 -4.03
CA GLY A 251 -35.25 -9.36 -5.47
C GLY A 251 -35.50 -8.11 -6.31
N LYS A 252 -35.52 -6.91 -5.71
CA LYS A 252 -35.71 -5.65 -6.42
C LYS A 252 -34.36 -5.13 -6.93
N PRO A 253 -34.28 -4.59 -8.17
CA PRO A 253 -33.08 -3.93 -8.66
C PRO A 253 -32.62 -2.81 -7.73
N THR A 254 -31.32 -2.76 -7.45
CA THR A 254 -30.65 -1.70 -6.68
C THR A 254 -30.79 -0.31 -7.32
N GLY A 255 -31.09 -0.26 -8.62
CA GLY A 255 -31.30 0.98 -9.36
C GLY A 255 -30.01 1.72 -9.72
N ILE A 256 -28.85 1.06 -9.62
CA ILE A 256 -27.55 1.66 -9.91
C ILE A 256 -27.42 1.89 -11.41
N GLY A 257 -27.33 3.15 -11.80
CA GLY A 257 -27.01 3.61 -13.14
C GLY A 257 -25.74 4.47 -13.17
N GLN A 258 -25.49 5.09 -14.32
CA GLN A 258 -24.36 5.99 -14.51
C GLN A 258 -24.32 7.11 -13.47
N GLN A 259 -25.46 7.72 -13.15
CA GLN A 259 -25.53 8.84 -12.21
C GLN A 259 -25.15 8.43 -10.79
N GLU A 260 -25.60 7.24 -10.35
CA GLU A 260 -25.28 6.71 -9.02
C GLU A 260 -23.79 6.40 -8.88
N VAL A 261 -23.16 5.87 -9.94
CA VAL A 261 -21.71 5.63 -9.96
C VAL A 261 -20.94 6.96 -9.93
N GLU A 262 -21.27 7.91 -10.81
CA GLU A 262 -20.58 9.21 -10.86
C GLU A 262 -20.74 10.00 -9.54
N GLU A 263 -21.91 9.95 -8.92
CA GLU A 263 -22.14 10.57 -7.61
C GLU A 263 -21.33 9.90 -6.50
N LEU A 264 -21.20 8.57 -6.53
CA LEU A 264 -20.35 7.86 -5.59
C LEU A 264 -18.88 8.25 -5.77
N VAL A 265 -18.37 8.29 -7.02
CA VAL A 265 -17.00 8.76 -7.32
C VAL A 265 -16.78 10.15 -6.75
N ARG A 266 -17.71 11.08 -6.98
CA ARG A 266 -17.60 12.47 -6.51
C ARG A 266 -17.55 12.56 -4.98
N LYS A 267 -18.41 11.81 -4.26
CA LYS A 267 -18.39 11.78 -2.80
C LYS A 267 -17.11 11.16 -2.26
N SER A 268 -16.65 10.07 -2.85
CA SER A 268 -15.42 9.37 -2.51
C SER A 268 -14.20 10.26 -2.70
N ALA A 269 -14.05 10.91 -3.85
CA ALA A 269 -12.97 11.84 -4.12
C ALA A 269 -12.96 13.02 -3.13
N LYS A 270 -14.14 13.57 -2.78
CA LYS A 270 -14.24 14.64 -1.79
C LYS A 270 -13.80 14.17 -0.38
N LEU A 271 -14.19 12.96 0.02
CA LEU A 271 -13.77 12.39 1.30
C LEU A 271 -12.26 12.19 1.34
N ILE A 272 -11.71 11.53 0.32
CA ILE A 272 -10.29 11.18 0.23
C ILE A 272 -9.41 12.43 0.15
N SER A 273 -9.76 13.40 -0.69
CA SER A 273 -9.02 14.66 -0.77
C SER A 273 -8.98 15.41 0.58
N ARG A 274 -10.07 15.37 1.36
CA ARG A 274 -10.07 15.96 2.71
C ARG A 274 -9.16 15.19 3.67
N ILE A 275 -9.21 13.86 3.65
CA ILE A 275 -8.33 13.02 4.49
C ILE A 275 -6.87 13.35 4.17
N ASP A 276 -6.53 13.41 2.89
CA ASP A 276 -5.17 13.68 2.43
C ASP A 276 -4.67 15.06 2.90
N GLN A 277 -5.53 16.09 2.79
CA GLN A 277 -5.25 17.44 3.30
C GLN A 277 -5.09 17.49 4.83
N GLU A 278 -5.89 16.74 5.58
CA GLU A 278 -5.76 16.65 7.05
C GLU A 278 -4.45 15.96 7.42
N ILE A 279 -4.10 14.85 6.77
CA ILE A 279 -2.84 14.12 6.99
C ILE A 279 -1.62 14.98 6.66
N ALA A 280 -1.66 15.75 5.57
CA ALA A 280 -0.59 16.66 5.18
C ALA A 280 -0.35 17.76 6.24
N LYS A 281 -1.40 18.22 6.94
CA LYS A 281 -1.27 19.20 8.03
C LYS A 281 -0.65 18.56 9.27
N THR A 282 -1.12 17.38 9.67
CA THR A 282 -0.61 16.67 10.84
C THR A 282 0.88 16.30 10.70
N LEU A 283 1.37 16.09 9.47
CA LEU A 283 2.79 15.91 9.19
C LEU A 283 3.63 17.14 9.53
N GLY A 284 3.16 18.34 9.17
CA GLY A 284 3.84 19.59 9.50
C GLY A 284 3.93 19.85 11.01
N ASP A 285 2.94 19.37 11.78
CA ASP A 285 2.90 19.52 13.24
C ASP A 285 3.77 18.48 13.97
N LEU A 286 3.91 17.27 13.42
CA LEU A 286 4.72 16.18 14.02
C LEU A 286 6.24 16.40 13.84
N GLU A 287 6.68 17.11 12.81
CA GLU A 287 8.11 17.45 12.64
C GLU A 287 8.59 18.49 13.69
N ILE A 288 7.69 19.35 14.18
CA ILE A 288 7.99 20.40 15.16
C ILE A 288 8.17 19.82 16.59
N ASP A 289 7.51 18.71 16.91
CA ASP A 289 7.49 18.12 18.26
C ASP A 289 8.63 17.09 18.51
N THR A 290 9.53 16.89 17.54
CA THR A 290 10.68 15.97 17.69
C THR A 290 11.89 16.55 18.43
N THR A 291 11.78 17.76 19.00
CA THR A 291 12.85 18.30 19.85
C THR A 291 12.87 17.50 21.16
N PRO A 292 13.95 16.76 21.48
CA PRO A 292 13.97 15.92 22.66
C PRO A 292 13.82 16.80 23.90
N GLN A 293 12.70 16.63 24.63
CA GLN A 293 12.61 17.09 26.00
C GLN A 293 13.69 16.36 26.79
N ARG A 294 14.81 17.04 27.02
CA ARG A 294 15.84 16.61 27.95
C ARG A 294 15.18 16.52 29.31
N PHE A 295 15.00 15.30 29.81
CA PHE A 295 14.67 15.06 31.20
C PHE A 295 15.76 15.71 32.08
N SER A 296 15.35 16.67 32.90
CA SER A 296 16.10 17.23 34.03
C SER A 296 15.70 16.51 35.31
#